data_AF-A0A1Y2VPV2-F1
#
_entry.id   AF-A0A1Y2VPV2-F1
#
_cell.length_a   1.000
_cell.length_b   1.000
_cell.length_c   1.000
_cell.angle_alpha   90.00
_cell.angle_beta   90.00
_cell.angle_gamma   90.00
#
_symmetry.space_group_name_H-M   'P 1'
#
loop_
_entity.id
_entity.type
_entity.pdbx_description
1 polymer ?
#
loop_
_entity_poly.entity_id
_entity_poly.type
_entity_poly.pdbx_seq_one_letter_code
_entity_poly.pdbx_strand_id
1 'polypeptide(L)'
;MAHFPPEIFNEIFSVATPDTVRTCRLLNRHLSQLATSHAFRHVRIEAAGEVSKFVNISQAPHLRCHTRELSISTLVGPPFEYHVNNTCKFPLDFFLALPNLRLFSGLTRLHLGFNEYCGNNEARTFLDVEENNDFRYYVLWTVFACLTGEWTAESSSDLYEDLDFNIYEEDNHEESEDDEGSEGMVSPETLLERLTLEAVDARTDVITLEALAIQNLAGYDDTRLTSSDLFRKVLSTITDLKLHVVFEKEDECPEDEIYLPERFAFMESLHKTWLAPKVAQNLRVLSLFCDDYWGWTPKMDFREINPGIGPHSGFPNLEVLALGNYIFSHDWQIDWIPSLGRQNRYGGLRELYLDDCPILYYFHLYTDLDKSTGYPVTKSFLGSHNEPLGTQLKQESHLRWDHILSSWKKNMNALKVFRSGSGDWQSHNSDLIGSAYEQLGLGWTDRHDNRFNRANFITYDCPPPRDREEISDFRRWFRGVGIGSDETTPPLQYIEFHHGTGPSPWLGGTDAEHGFFEHPHESDLQALEHLLKTIKSHT
;
A
#
# COMPACT_ATOMS: atom_id res chain seq x y z
N MET A 1 18.04 -11.53 42.88
CA MET A 1 17.83 -10.59 41.75
C MET A 1 16.35 -10.28 41.71
N ALA A 2 15.97 -9.00 41.67
CA ALA A 2 14.57 -8.61 41.59
C ALA A 2 14.01 -9.10 40.24
N HIS A 3 12.98 -9.96 40.29
CA HIS A 3 12.26 -10.38 39.11
C HIS A 3 11.31 -9.26 38.72
N PHE A 4 11.59 -8.57 37.61
CA PHE A 4 10.61 -7.67 37.03
C PHE A 4 9.41 -8.50 36.52
N PRO A 5 8.19 -7.96 36.58
CA PRO A 5 7.02 -8.60 35.99
C PRO A 5 7.19 -8.81 34.48
N PRO A 6 6.60 -9.87 33.89
CA PRO A 6 6.65 -10.12 32.43
C PRO A 6 6.20 -8.93 31.58
N GLU A 7 5.26 -8.13 32.09
CA GLU A 7 4.73 -6.94 31.44
C GLU A 7 5.83 -5.90 31.18
N ILE A 8 6.75 -5.72 32.14
CA ILE A 8 7.88 -4.80 31.98
C ILE A 8 8.84 -5.28 30.90
N PHE A 9 9.11 -6.58 30.84
CA PHE A 9 9.96 -7.14 29.78
C PHE A 9 9.28 -7.05 28.41
N ASN A 10 7.95 -7.17 28.35
CA ASN A 10 7.21 -6.98 27.10
C ASN A 10 7.33 -5.55 26.58
N GLU A 11 7.26 -4.53 27.45
CA GLU A 11 7.50 -3.14 27.08
C GLU A 11 8.97 -2.86 26.71
N ILE A 12 9.92 -3.53 27.35
CA ILE A 12 11.34 -3.42 26.94
C ILE A 12 11.55 -4.02 25.56
N PHE A 13 10.98 -5.20 25.30
CA PHE A 13 11.15 -5.89 24.02
C PHE A 13 10.37 -5.23 22.88
N SER A 14 9.27 -4.53 23.15
CA SER A 14 8.53 -3.78 22.12
C SER A 14 9.31 -2.61 21.54
N VAL A 15 10.28 -2.06 22.29
CA VAL A 15 11.14 -0.94 21.85
C VAL A 15 12.58 -1.36 21.53
N ALA A 16 12.94 -2.62 21.76
CA ALA A 16 14.27 -3.13 21.51
C ALA A 16 14.46 -3.55 20.04
N THR A 17 15.71 -3.49 19.54
CA THR A 17 16.00 -3.98 18.19
C THR A 17 15.79 -5.51 18.09
N PRO A 18 15.42 -6.05 16.92
CA PRO A 18 15.22 -7.48 16.73
C PRO A 18 16.42 -8.32 17.20
N ASP A 19 17.65 -7.88 16.93
CA ASP A 19 18.86 -8.59 17.36
C ASP A 19 19.08 -8.57 18.87
N THR A 20 18.71 -7.45 19.53
CA THR A 20 18.72 -7.36 20.99
C THR A 20 17.74 -8.38 21.59
N VAL A 21 16.53 -8.46 21.05
CA VAL A 21 15.52 -9.43 21.49
C VAL A 21 16.01 -10.86 21.25
N ARG A 22 16.59 -11.16 20.08
CA ARG A 22 17.17 -12.48 19.78
C ARG A 22 18.28 -12.86 20.76
N THR A 23 19.17 -11.93 21.09
CA THR A 23 20.25 -12.14 22.06
C THR A 23 19.70 -12.37 23.48
N CYS A 24 18.62 -11.66 23.85
CA CYS A 24 17.97 -11.84 25.14
C CYS A 24 17.42 -13.26 25.36
N ARG A 25 17.21 -14.02 24.28
CA ARG A 25 16.81 -15.43 24.36
C ARG A 25 17.86 -16.32 25.03
N LEU A 26 19.12 -15.90 25.02
CA LEU A 26 20.27 -16.65 25.54
C LEU A 26 20.61 -16.30 27.00
N LEU A 27 19.98 -15.27 27.58
CA LEU A 27 20.34 -14.76 28.92
C LEU A 27 19.93 -15.72 30.04
N ASN A 28 18.68 -16.17 30.07
CA ASN A 28 18.17 -17.15 31.03
C ASN A 28 16.84 -17.74 30.56
N ARG A 29 16.37 -18.84 31.18
CA ARG A 29 15.14 -19.54 30.77
C ARG A 29 13.88 -18.67 30.77
N HIS A 30 13.74 -17.73 31.71
CA HIS A 30 12.55 -16.87 31.80
C HIS A 30 12.52 -15.84 30.67
N LEU A 31 13.63 -15.11 30.48
CA LEU A 31 13.78 -14.19 29.36
C LEU A 31 13.77 -14.91 28.01
N SER A 32 14.24 -16.16 27.97
CA SER A 32 14.20 -17.00 26.76
C SER A 32 12.78 -17.17 26.23
N GLN A 33 11.83 -17.46 27.12
CA GLN A 33 10.43 -17.63 26.72
C GLN A 33 9.81 -16.31 26.25
N LEU A 34 9.99 -15.23 27.01
CA LEU A 34 9.44 -13.91 26.65
C LEU A 34 10.06 -13.38 25.36
N ALA A 35 11.39 -13.36 25.26
CA ALA A 35 12.10 -12.88 24.09
C ALA A 35 11.84 -13.74 22.85
N THR A 36 11.62 -15.05 22.99
CA THR A 36 11.22 -15.91 21.85
C THR A 36 9.86 -15.49 21.31
N SER A 37 8.90 -15.20 22.19
CA SER A 37 7.57 -14.74 21.73
C SER A 37 7.62 -13.43 20.95
N HIS A 38 8.49 -12.48 21.34
CA HIS A 38 8.70 -11.24 20.61
C HIS A 38 9.52 -11.44 19.32
N ALA A 39 10.60 -12.22 19.38
CA ALA A 39 11.50 -12.44 18.24
C ALA A 39 10.82 -13.13 17.04
N PHE A 40 9.78 -13.94 17.27
CA PHE A 40 9.03 -14.65 16.24
C PHE A 40 7.58 -14.16 16.09
N ARG A 41 7.25 -13.01 16.71
CA ARG A 41 5.94 -12.37 16.56
C ARG A 41 5.70 -11.97 15.11
N HIS A 42 6.73 -11.42 14.47
CA HIS A 42 6.74 -11.04 13.07
C HIS A 42 7.65 -11.99 12.30
N VAL A 43 7.12 -12.55 11.22
CA VAL A 43 7.85 -13.42 10.28
C VAL A 43 7.80 -12.77 8.90
N ARG A 44 8.83 -12.98 8.08
CA ARG A 44 8.90 -12.48 6.71
C ARG A 44 9.30 -13.57 5.73
N ILE A 45 8.77 -13.49 4.52
CA ILE A 45 9.26 -14.18 3.32
C ILE A 45 9.45 -13.14 2.20
N GLU A 46 10.58 -13.21 1.48
CA GLU A 46 10.95 -12.32 0.38
C GLU A 46 11.28 -13.17 -0.86
N ALA A 47 10.80 -12.77 -2.04
CA ALA A 47 11.05 -13.48 -3.29
C ALA A 47 12.53 -13.55 -3.65
N ALA A 48 13.27 -12.46 -3.41
CA ALA A 48 14.72 -12.36 -3.60
C ALA A 48 15.53 -12.62 -2.32
N GLY A 49 14.90 -13.16 -1.27
CA GLY A 49 15.53 -13.36 0.04
C GLY A 49 15.75 -14.82 0.41
N GLU A 50 16.21 -15.05 1.65
CA GLU A 50 16.45 -16.39 2.17
C GLU A 50 15.15 -17.06 2.66
N VAL A 51 14.50 -17.79 1.77
CA VAL A 51 13.22 -18.49 2.01
C VAL A 51 13.32 -19.58 3.09
N SER A 52 14.50 -20.19 3.27
CA SER A 52 14.73 -21.29 4.22
C SER A 52 14.34 -20.91 5.66
N LYS A 53 14.54 -19.65 6.07
CA LYS A 53 14.18 -19.15 7.39
C LYS A 53 12.67 -19.22 7.62
N PHE A 54 11.88 -18.80 6.63
CA PHE A 54 10.43 -18.85 6.69
C PHE A 54 9.93 -20.29 6.85
N VAL A 55 10.45 -21.21 6.03
CA VAL A 55 10.11 -22.64 6.07
C VAL A 55 10.50 -23.27 7.42
N ASN A 56 11.71 -22.99 7.93
CA ASN A 56 12.15 -23.51 9.21
C ASN A 56 11.26 -23.02 10.38
N ILE A 57 10.83 -21.76 10.35
CA ILE A 57 9.94 -21.20 11.38
C ILE A 57 8.54 -21.81 11.27
N SER A 58 7.99 -21.93 10.05
CA SER A 58 6.64 -22.48 9.82
C SER A 58 6.56 -23.97 10.19
N GLN A 59 7.64 -24.73 10.03
CA GLN A 59 7.74 -26.13 10.40
C GLN A 59 7.98 -26.34 11.90
N ALA A 60 8.53 -25.36 12.62
CA ALA A 60 8.83 -25.46 14.05
C ALA A 60 7.59 -25.08 14.93
N PRO A 61 6.88 -26.02 15.56
CA PRO A 61 5.62 -25.73 16.27
C PRO A 61 5.79 -24.77 17.45
N HIS A 62 6.97 -24.79 18.08
CA HIS A 62 7.33 -23.93 19.20
C HIS A 62 7.70 -22.49 18.80
N LEU A 63 7.88 -22.23 17.50
CA LEU A 63 8.15 -20.88 16.97
C LEU A 63 6.88 -20.30 16.32
N ARG A 64 6.25 -21.06 15.40
CA ARG A 64 5.08 -20.58 14.64
C ARG A 64 3.87 -20.22 15.51
N CYS A 65 3.76 -20.77 16.71
CA CYS A 65 2.68 -20.44 17.64
C CYS A 65 2.75 -19.00 18.17
N HIS A 66 3.92 -18.36 18.08
CA HIS A 66 4.14 -16.97 18.50
C HIS A 66 3.86 -15.95 17.39
N THR A 67 3.81 -16.39 16.13
CA THR A 67 3.61 -15.49 14.98
C THR A 67 2.21 -14.88 15.00
N ARG A 68 2.15 -13.55 14.90
CA ARG A 68 0.93 -12.74 14.83
C ARG A 68 0.89 -11.87 13.58
N GLU A 69 2.04 -11.63 12.99
CA GLU A 69 2.26 -10.70 11.89
C GLU A 69 3.13 -11.38 10.84
N LEU A 70 2.75 -11.27 9.57
CA LEU A 70 3.49 -11.83 8.44
C LEU A 70 3.69 -10.77 7.37
N SER A 71 4.91 -10.66 6.87
CA SER A 71 5.20 -9.89 5.65
C SER A 71 5.60 -10.82 4.52
N ILE A 72 4.93 -10.68 3.39
CA ILE A 72 5.26 -11.36 2.13
C ILE A 72 5.66 -10.26 1.17
N SER A 73 6.83 -10.37 0.57
CA SER A 73 7.23 -9.39 -0.43
C SER A 73 7.89 -9.99 -1.65
N THR A 74 7.52 -9.46 -2.79
CA THR A 74 8.15 -9.72 -4.08
C THR A 74 9.05 -8.57 -4.51
N LEU A 75 9.23 -7.54 -3.66
CA LEU A 75 10.18 -6.45 -3.89
C LEU A 75 11.63 -6.98 -3.82
N VAL A 76 12.36 -6.81 -4.91
CA VAL A 76 13.80 -7.13 -5.00
C VAL A 76 14.66 -5.94 -4.52
N GLY A 77 14.08 -4.73 -4.54
CA GLY A 77 14.68 -3.46 -4.14
C GLY A 77 15.55 -2.84 -5.24
N PRO A 78 15.88 -1.54 -5.17
CA PRO A 78 16.67 -0.90 -6.23
C PRO A 78 18.15 -1.33 -6.20
N PRO A 79 18.83 -1.46 -7.36
CA PRO A 79 18.33 -1.25 -8.73
C PRO A 79 17.97 -2.59 -9.42
N PHE A 80 17.24 -3.46 -8.72
CA PHE A 80 17.01 -4.82 -9.21
C PHE A 80 15.67 -4.97 -9.91
N GLU A 81 15.77 -5.13 -11.21
CA GLU A 81 14.73 -5.59 -12.15
C GLU A 81 14.84 -7.12 -12.34
N TYR A 82 13.73 -7.84 -12.17
CA TYR A 82 13.56 -9.25 -12.53
C TYR A 82 13.83 -9.48 -14.03
N HIS A 83 13.35 -8.60 -14.91
CA HIS A 83 13.40 -8.81 -16.35
C HIS A 83 14.61 -8.17 -17.05
N VAL A 84 15.10 -7.02 -16.57
CA VAL A 84 16.14 -6.25 -17.30
C VAL A 84 17.57 -6.72 -16.99
N ASN A 85 17.84 -7.22 -15.78
CA ASN A 85 19.23 -7.45 -15.36
C ASN A 85 19.81 -8.83 -15.71
N ASN A 86 19.04 -9.77 -16.29
CA ASN A 86 19.45 -11.17 -16.59
C ASN A 86 20.05 -11.97 -15.40
N THR A 87 20.05 -11.40 -14.18
CA THR A 87 20.70 -11.98 -13.00
C THR A 87 19.71 -12.59 -12.00
N CYS A 88 18.41 -12.28 -12.09
CA CYS A 88 17.41 -12.77 -11.16
C CYS A 88 16.61 -13.93 -11.79
N LYS A 89 16.85 -15.15 -11.30
CA LYS A 89 16.01 -16.31 -11.65
C LYS A 89 14.58 -16.08 -11.13
N PHE A 90 13.59 -16.62 -11.83
CA PHE A 90 12.20 -16.67 -11.35
C PHE A 90 12.16 -17.20 -9.89
N PRO A 91 11.43 -16.55 -8.95
CA PRO A 91 11.55 -16.81 -7.52
C PRO A 91 10.79 -18.08 -7.10
N LEU A 92 11.24 -19.23 -7.59
CA LEU A 92 10.53 -20.49 -7.49
C LEU A 92 10.41 -21.00 -6.04
N ASP A 93 11.50 -20.93 -5.28
CA ASP A 93 11.50 -21.35 -3.88
C ASP A 93 10.53 -20.52 -3.04
N PHE A 94 10.32 -19.24 -3.39
CA PHE A 94 9.34 -18.37 -2.73
C PHE A 94 7.92 -18.90 -2.95
N PHE A 95 7.54 -19.19 -4.20
CA PHE A 95 6.24 -19.76 -4.52
C PHE A 95 6.00 -21.12 -3.85
N LEU A 96 7.03 -21.98 -3.83
CA LEU A 96 6.97 -23.26 -3.13
C LEU A 96 6.77 -23.11 -1.61
N ALA A 97 7.33 -22.06 -1.03
CA ALA A 97 7.23 -21.82 0.39
C ALA A 97 5.93 -21.12 0.80
N LEU A 98 5.33 -20.28 -0.05
CA LEU A 98 4.12 -19.50 0.24
C LEU A 98 3.00 -20.31 0.92
N PRO A 99 2.66 -21.54 0.48
CA PRO A 99 1.64 -22.36 1.12
C PRO A 99 1.87 -22.62 2.61
N ASN A 100 3.11 -22.55 3.11
CA ASN A 100 3.41 -22.72 4.54
C ASN A 100 2.78 -21.62 5.42
N LEU A 101 2.23 -20.55 4.83
CA LEU A 101 1.40 -19.57 5.52
C LEU A 101 0.30 -20.22 6.36
N ARG A 102 -0.32 -21.29 5.85
CA ARG A 102 -1.41 -22.03 6.52
C ARG A 102 -1.03 -22.58 7.90
N LEU A 103 0.26 -22.69 8.20
CA LEU A 103 0.78 -23.20 9.46
C LEU A 103 0.77 -22.16 10.60
N PHE A 104 0.56 -20.88 10.30
CA PHE A 104 0.54 -19.78 11.27
C PHE A 104 -0.88 -19.49 11.79
N SER A 105 -1.45 -20.41 12.56
CA SER A 105 -2.84 -20.29 13.07
C SER A 105 -3.12 -19.09 13.98
N GLY A 106 -2.07 -18.43 14.50
CA GLY A 106 -2.19 -17.22 15.30
C GLY A 106 -2.10 -15.92 14.50
N LEU A 107 -1.96 -15.98 13.18
CA LEU A 107 -1.77 -14.82 12.32
C LEU A 107 -3.01 -13.90 12.38
N THR A 108 -2.77 -12.61 12.62
CA THR A 108 -3.82 -11.57 12.73
C THR A 108 -3.57 -10.39 11.78
N ARG A 109 -2.31 -10.15 11.40
CA ARG A 109 -1.93 -9.05 10.49
C ARG A 109 -1.09 -9.58 9.35
N LEU A 110 -1.46 -9.20 8.14
CA LEU A 110 -0.75 -9.58 6.94
C LEU A 110 -0.34 -8.33 6.16
N HIS A 111 0.93 -8.28 5.78
CA HIS A 111 1.46 -7.29 4.86
C HIS A 111 1.94 -7.98 3.59
N LEU A 112 1.39 -7.58 2.45
CA LEU A 112 1.82 -8.00 1.12
C LEU A 112 2.50 -6.80 0.46
N GLY A 113 3.68 -6.99 -0.13
CA GLY A 113 4.35 -5.92 -0.86
C GLY A 113 4.88 -6.36 -2.20
N PHE A 114 4.33 -5.78 -3.26
CA PHE A 114 4.67 -6.07 -4.64
C PHE A 114 5.72 -5.12 -5.19
N ASN A 115 6.34 -5.45 -6.33
CA ASN A 115 7.14 -4.48 -7.07
C ASN A 115 6.25 -3.29 -7.50
N GLU A 116 6.81 -2.12 -7.76
CA GLU A 116 6.02 -1.00 -8.29
C GLU A 116 5.77 -1.14 -9.81
N TYR A 117 6.72 -1.76 -10.50
CA TYR A 117 6.71 -1.97 -11.93
C TYR A 117 5.81 -3.18 -12.26
N CYS A 118 4.61 -2.90 -12.78
CA CYS A 118 3.62 -3.91 -13.10
C CYS A 118 2.73 -3.52 -14.28
N GLY A 119 2.17 -4.53 -14.95
CA GLY A 119 1.39 -4.30 -16.16
C GLY A 119 0.98 -5.60 -16.84
N ASN A 120 0.34 -5.46 -18.00
CA ASN A 120 -0.04 -6.60 -18.82
C ASN A 120 1.05 -6.87 -19.89
N ASN A 121 1.80 -7.96 -19.72
CA ASN A 121 2.90 -8.34 -20.61
C ASN A 121 2.45 -8.58 -22.07
N GLU A 122 1.18 -8.90 -22.30
CA GLU A 122 0.65 -9.14 -23.66
C GLU A 122 0.34 -7.85 -24.43
N ALA A 123 0.26 -6.70 -23.77
CA ALA A 123 -0.31 -5.49 -24.36
C ALA A 123 0.71 -4.58 -25.04
N ARG A 124 1.97 -4.51 -24.56
CA ARG A 124 2.94 -3.47 -24.98
C ARG A 124 4.39 -3.93 -24.83
N THR A 125 5.16 -3.84 -25.92
CA THR A 125 6.57 -4.27 -26.01
C THR A 125 7.60 -3.31 -25.39
N PHE A 126 7.17 -2.18 -24.82
CA PHE A 126 8.05 -1.07 -24.38
C PHE A 126 7.91 -0.73 -22.90
N LEU A 127 7.13 -1.50 -22.14
CA LEU A 127 6.91 -1.26 -20.73
C LEU A 127 7.85 -2.10 -19.87
N ASP A 128 8.49 -1.48 -18.88
CA ASP A 128 9.29 -2.13 -17.84
C ASP A 128 8.37 -2.89 -16.86
N VAL A 129 7.69 -3.93 -17.34
CA VAL A 129 6.78 -4.75 -16.52
C VAL A 129 7.59 -5.80 -15.76
N GLU A 130 7.84 -5.54 -14.48
CA GLU A 130 8.56 -6.47 -13.60
C GLU A 130 7.71 -7.61 -13.04
N GLU A 131 6.44 -7.32 -12.78
CA GLU A 131 5.46 -8.28 -12.30
C GLU A 131 4.19 -8.18 -13.12
N ASN A 132 3.92 -9.22 -13.91
CA ASN A 132 2.70 -9.29 -14.70
C ASN A 132 1.46 -9.60 -13.83
N ASN A 133 0.29 -9.42 -14.44
CA ASN A 133 -1.00 -9.64 -13.78
C ASN A 133 -1.17 -11.06 -13.22
N ASP A 134 -0.65 -12.05 -13.94
CA ASP A 134 -0.73 -13.45 -13.55
C ASP A 134 0.10 -13.73 -12.31
N PHE A 135 1.38 -13.35 -12.31
CA PHE A 135 2.27 -13.43 -11.15
C PHE A 135 1.61 -12.88 -9.87
N ARG A 136 1.04 -11.67 -9.95
CA ARG A 136 0.36 -11.01 -8.82
C ARG A 136 -0.88 -11.77 -8.38
N TYR A 137 -1.67 -12.23 -9.34
CA TYR A 137 -2.84 -13.05 -9.08
C TYR A 137 -2.47 -14.32 -8.31
N TYR A 138 -1.42 -15.04 -8.69
CA TYR A 138 -1.00 -16.24 -7.99
C TYR A 138 -0.62 -15.98 -6.55
N VAL A 139 0.18 -14.95 -6.28
CA VAL A 139 0.56 -14.59 -4.91
C VAL A 139 -0.69 -14.29 -4.08
N LEU A 140 -1.59 -13.43 -4.59
CA LEU A 140 -2.83 -13.06 -3.89
C LEU A 140 -3.74 -14.28 -3.67
N TRP A 141 -3.93 -15.09 -4.71
CA TRP A 141 -4.76 -16.28 -4.66
C TRP A 141 -4.22 -17.31 -3.67
N THR A 142 -2.93 -17.64 -3.72
CA THR A 142 -2.31 -18.63 -2.81
C THR A 142 -2.44 -18.19 -1.37
N VAL A 143 -2.17 -16.90 -1.10
CA VAL A 143 -2.33 -16.31 0.23
C VAL A 143 -3.79 -16.43 0.69
N PHE A 144 -4.75 -16.02 -0.14
CA PHE A 144 -6.15 -16.01 0.24
C PHE A 144 -6.70 -17.43 0.42
N ALA A 145 -6.32 -18.37 -0.43
CA ALA A 145 -6.64 -19.79 -0.29
C ALA A 145 -6.07 -20.37 1.01
N CYS A 146 -4.84 -20.00 1.40
CA CYS A 146 -4.26 -20.42 2.66
C CYS A 146 -5.01 -19.85 3.87
N LEU A 147 -5.41 -18.57 3.80
CA LEU A 147 -6.15 -17.92 4.88
C LEU A 147 -7.53 -18.53 5.08
N THR A 148 -8.22 -18.91 4.01
CA THR A 148 -9.55 -19.54 4.13
C THR A 148 -9.50 -21.06 4.37
N GLY A 149 -8.31 -21.66 4.40
CA GLY A 149 -8.13 -23.10 4.54
C GLY A 149 -8.53 -23.90 3.29
N GLU A 150 -8.66 -23.25 2.14
CA GLU A 150 -9.09 -23.84 0.87
C GLU A 150 -7.93 -24.17 -0.07
N TRP A 151 -6.70 -23.81 0.29
CA TRP A 151 -5.53 -24.17 -0.50
C TRP A 151 -5.32 -25.69 -0.56
N THR A 152 -5.11 -26.22 -1.76
CA THR A 152 -4.72 -27.62 -2.00
C THR A 152 -3.55 -27.68 -2.97
N ALA A 153 -2.74 -28.75 -2.90
CA ALA A 153 -1.66 -28.95 -3.85
C ALA A 153 -2.17 -29.09 -5.29
N GLU A 154 -3.35 -29.71 -5.48
CA GLU A 154 -4.01 -29.86 -6.79
C GLU A 154 -4.45 -28.51 -7.38
N SER A 155 -5.19 -27.69 -6.62
CA SER A 155 -5.62 -26.37 -7.10
C SER A 155 -4.46 -25.42 -7.35
N SER A 156 -3.37 -25.56 -6.60
CA SER A 156 -2.13 -24.83 -6.85
C SER A 156 -1.42 -25.32 -8.12
N SER A 157 -1.51 -26.61 -8.45
CA SER A 157 -0.88 -27.22 -9.63
C SER A 157 -1.48 -26.69 -10.92
N ASP A 158 -2.80 -26.72 -11.04
CA ASP A 158 -3.53 -26.23 -12.22
C ASP A 158 -3.14 -24.77 -12.51
N LEU A 159 -2.97 -24.00 -11.44
CA LEU A 159 -2.53 -22.61 -11.48
C LEU A 159 -1.08 -22.47 -11.95
N TYR A 160 -0.15 -23.32 -11.51
CA TYR A 160 1.24 -23.27 -11.98
C TYR A 160 1.41 -23.73 -13.43
N GLU A 161 0.55 -24.60 -13.95
CA GLU A 161 0.59 -24.96 -15.38
C GLU A 161 0.26 -23.77 -16.29
N ASP A 162 -0.61 -22.87 -15.82
CA ASP A 162 -0.99 -21.63 -16.52
C ASP A 162 0.06 -20.51 -16.37
N LEU A 163 1.02 -20.63 -15.45
CA LEU A 163 2.17 -19.72 -15.38
C LEU A 163 3.08 -20.01 -16.56
N ASP A 164 3.15 -19.07 -17.50
CA ASP A 164 4.12 -19.15 -18.58
C ASP A 164 5.54 -18.97 -18.04
N PHE A 165 6.16 -20.09 -17.62
CA PHE A 165 7.56 -20.14 -17.25
C PHE A 165 8.50 -19.98 -18.46
N ASN A 166 7.98 -19.87 -19.69
CA ASN A 166 8.76 -19.86 -20.94
C ASN A 166 9.33 -18.50 -21.34
N ILE A 167 9.35 -17.49 -20.45
CA ILE A 167 9.89 -16.14 -20.77
C ILE A 167 11.42 -16.13 -21.06
N TYR A 168 12.11 -17.29 -21.11
CA TYR A 168 13.58 -17.33 -21.24
C TYR A 168 14.13 -18.29 -22.30
N GLU A 169 13.45 -18.44 -23.45
CA GLU A 169 14.10 -19.05 -24.64
C GLU A 169 14.48 -18.09 -25.76
N GLU A 170 14.14 -16.79 -25.73
CA GLU A 170 14.49 -15.92 -26.86
C GLU A 170 15.91 -15.33 -26.74
N ASP A 171 16.81 -15.95 -27.52
CA ASP A 171 18.00 -15.38 -28.17
C ASP A 171 19.31 -15.20 -27.36
N ASN A 172 19.81 -16.29 -26.78
CA ASN A 172 21.25 -16.51 -26.69
C ASN A 172 21.68 -17.79 -27.45
N HIS A 173 21.36 -17.84 -28.74
CA HIS A 173 22.10 -18.68 -29.68
C HIS A 173 23.39 -17.98 -30.13
N GLU A 174 24.33 -17.78 -29.20
CA GLU A 174 25.74 -17.91 -29.53
C GLU A 174 26.26 -19.14 -28.78
N GLU A 175 26.37 -20.24 -29.53
CA GLU A 175 26.98 -21.49 -29.10
C GLU A 175 28.37 -21.22 -28.48
N SER A 176 28.46 -21.21 -27.15
CA SER A 176 29.69 -21.57 -26.45
C SER A 176 29.50 -22.96 -25.84
N GLU A 177 30.06 -23.97 -26.51
CA GLU A 177 29.98 -25.40 -26.19
C GLU A 177 30.66 -25.82 -24.87
N ASP A 178 30.92 -24.93 -23.91
CA ASP A 178 31.74 -25.25 -22.73
C ASP A 178 31.20 -24.68 -21.40
N ASP A 179 29.93 -24.90 -21.06
CA ASP A 179 29.48 -24.71 -19.67
C ASP A 179 28.63 -25.89 -19.17
N GLU A 180 29.31 -26.93 -18.67
CA GLU A 180 28.74 -28.01 -17.85
C GLU A 180 28.33 -27.48 -16.46
N GLY A 181 27.41 -26.52 -16.44
CA GLY A 181 27.00 -25.81 -15.23
C GLY A 181 25.59 -25.25 -15.23
N SER A 182 24.78 -25.46 -16.27
CA SER A 182 23.38 -25.04 -16.24
C SER A 182 22.59 -25.93 -15.26
N GLU A 183 22.39 -25.45 -14.03
CA GLU A 183 21.32 -25.97 -13.16
C GLU A 183 20.01 -25.94 -13.97
N GLY A 184 19.58 -27.12 -14.41
CA GLY A 184 18.43 -27.30 -15.27
C GLY A 184 17.18 -26.66 -14.69
N MET A 185 16.43 -26.01 -15.59
CA MET A 185 15.07 -25.55 -15.38
C MET A 185 14.26 -26.66 -14.67
N VAL A 186 13.65 -26.34 -13.54
CA VAL A 186 12.85 -27.29 -12.77
C VAL A 186 11.52 -27.47 -13.50
N SER A 187 11.20 -28.70 -13.93
CA SER A 187 9.94 -28.96 -14.61
C SER A 187 8.74 -28.71 -13.67
N PRO A 188 7.58 -28.28 -14.19
CA PRO A 188 6.33 -28.18 -13.43
C PRO A 188 5.99 -29.47 -12.64
N GLU A 189 6.31 -30.64 -13.21
CA GLU A 189 6.14 -31.94 -12.56
C GLU A 189 7.03 -32.11 -11.32
N THR A 190 8.28 -31.61 -11.36
CA THR A 190 9.21 -31.65 -10.21
C THR A 190 8.76 -30.68 -9.11
N LEU A 191 8.13 -29.56 -9.48
CA LEU A 191 7.53 -28.63 -8.53
C LEU A 191 6.32 -29.22 -7.83
N LEU A 192 5.47 -29.90 -8.59
CA LEU A 192 4.30 -30.60 -8.09
C LEU A 192 4.70 -31.70 -7.09
N GLU A 193 5.74 -32.48 -7.39
CA GLU A 193 6.27 -33.49 -6.47
C GLU A 193 6.78 -32.86 -5.15
N ARG A 194 7.45 -31.70 -5.22
CA ARG A 194 7.92 -30.98 -4.02
C ARG A 194 6.77 -30.38 -3.19
N LEU A 195 5.77 -29.77 -3.83
CA LEU A 195 4.58 -29.22 -3.15
C LEU A 195 3.75 -30.32 -2.48
N THR A 196 3.60 -31.47 -3.13
CA THR A 196 2.80 -32.60 -2.62
C THR A 196 3.49 -33.33 -1.47
N LEU A 197 4.81 -33.52 -1.51
CA LEU A 197 5.58 -34.16 -0.43
C LEU A 197 5.54 -33.38 0.89
N GLU A 198 5.51 -32.04 0.84
CA GLU A 198 5.45 -31.17 2.03
C GLU A 198 4.02 -30.93 2.55
N ALA A 199 2.99 -31.22 1.75
CA ALA A 199 1.60 -30.91 2.08
C ALA A 199 0.83 -31.99 2.86
N VAL A 200 1.35 -33.21 2.96
CA VAL A 200 0.61 -34.42 3.39
C VAL A 200 0.04 -34.36 4.83
N ASP A 201 0.52 -33.46 5.70
CA ASP A 201 0.11 -33.42 7.13
C ASP A 201 -0.20 -32.01 7.68
N ALA A 202 -0.45 -31.03 6.81
CA ALA A 202 -0.63 -29.65 7.23
C ALA A 202 -2.08 -29.28 7.55
N ARG A 203 -2.30 -28.62 8.70
CA ARG A 203 -3.59 -28.00 9.08
C ARG A 203 -4.10 -27.06 7.98
N THR A 204 -5.39 -27.14 7.71
CA THR A 204 -6.19 -26.24 6.84
C THR A 204 -7.18 -25.42 7.67
N ASP A 205 -6.79 -25.02 8.87
CA ASP A 205 -7.64 -24.20 9.72
C ASP A 205 -7.80 -22.80 9.10
N VAL A 206 -9.01 -22.25 9.17
CA VAL A 206 -9.27 -20.87 8.75
C VAL A 206 -8.48 -19.90 9.64
N ILE A 207 -7.72 -19.01 9.00
CA ILE A 207 -7.00 -17.91 9.65
C ILE A 207 -7.86 -16.65 9.54
N THR A 208 -8.20 -16.07 10.69
CA THR A 208 -8.98 -14.82 10.73
C THR A 208 -8.03 -13.63 10.83
N LEU A 209 -8.02 -12.77 9.81
CA LEU A 209 -7.22 -11.56 9.81
C LEU A 209 -7.99 -10.38 10.42
N GLU A 210 -7.30 -9.60 11.24
CA GLU A 210 -7.76 -8.29 11.70
C GLU A 210 -7.30 -7.20 10.72
N ALA A 211 -6.07 -7.29 10.22
CA ALA A 211 -5.45 -6.26 9.39
C ALA A 211 -4.83 -6.83 8.11
N LEU A 212 -5.13 -6.18 6.99
CA LEU A 212 -4.53 -6.43 5.68
C LEU A 212 -3.92 -5.13 5.14
N ALA A 213 -2.62 -5.16 4.89
CA ALA A 213 -1.92 -4.09 4.18
C ALA A 213 -1.36 -4.65 2.87
N ILE A 214 -1.58 -3.95 1.77
CA ILE A 214 -1.02 -4.28 0.46
C ILE A 214 -0.27 -3.06 -0.06
N GLN A 215 1.04 -3.20 -0.21
CA GLN A 215 1.93 -2.26 -0.86
C GLN A 215 2.02 -2.58 -2.35
N ASN A 216 1.88 -1.54 -3.18
CA ASN A 216 1.99 -1.61 -4.64
C ASN A 216 0.98 -2.58 -5.27
N LEU A 217 -0.26 -2.56 -4.80
CA LEU A 217 -1.37 -3.25 -5.47
C LEU A 217 -1.51 -2.69 -6.89
N ALA A 218 -1.58 -3.56 -7.89
CA ALA A 218 -1.72 -3.10 -9.26
C ALA A 218 -3.04 -2.33 -9.46
N GLY A 219 -2.99 -1.25 -10.23
CA GLY A 219 -4.13 -0.42 -10.60
C GLY A 219 -5.07 -1.05 -11.63
N TYR A 220 -5.25 -2.38 -11.62
CA TYR A 220 -6.23 -3.10 -12.44
C TYR A 220 -7.10 -4.02 -11.54
N ASP A 221 -8.33 -4.31 -12.00
CA ASP A 221 -9.24 -5.22 -11.30
C ASP A 221 -9.08 -6.66 -11.79
N ASP A 222 -8.35 -7.49 -11.06
CA ASP A 222 -8.30 -8.93 -11.34
C ASP A 222 -9.61 -9.61 -10.95
N THR A 223 -10.51 -9.73 -11.92
CA THR A 223 -11.84 -10.34 -11.70
C THR A 223 -11.78 -11.79 -11.26
N ARG A 224 -10.70 -12.54 -11.54
CA ARG A 224 -10.50 -13.91 -11.05
C ARG A 224 -10.40 -13.91 -9.52
N LEU A 225 -9.71 -12.91 -8.97
CA LEU A 225 -9.60 -12.71 -7.53
C LEU A 225 -10.84 -12.05 -6.95
N THR A 226 -11.25 -10.88 -7.45
CA THR A 226 -12.29 -10.05 -6.80
C THR A 226 -13.69 -10.67 -6.87
N SER A 227 -13.94 -11.55 -7.83
CA SER A 227 -15.18 -12.34 -7.90
C SER A 227 -15.16 -13.60 -7.03
N SER A 228 -13.98 -14.03 -6.58
CA SER A 228 -13.81 -15.31 -5.86
C SER A 228 -14.48 -15.32 -4.48
N ASP A 229 -14.88 -16.51 -4.03
CA ASP A 229 -15.34 -16.70 -2.66
C ASP A 229 -14.22 -16.47 -1.64
N LEU A 230 -12.97 -16.77 -2.01
CA LEU A 230 -11.78 -16.59 -1.18
C LEU A 230 -11.62 -15.12 -0.77
N PHE A 231 -11.65 -14.23 -1.75
CA PHE A 231 -11.58 -12.78 -1.56
C PHE A 231 -12.69 -12.26 -0.64
N ARG A 232 -13.93 -12.66 -0.90
CA ARG A 232 -15.09 -12.25 -0.09
C ARG A 232 -15.01 -12.78 1.35
N LYS A 233 -14.49 -13.99 1.57
CA LYS A 233 -14.29 -14.57 2.91
C LYS A 233 -13.24 -13.76 3.68
N VAL A 234 -12.06 -13.55 3.11
CA VAL A 234 -10.95 -12.82 3.76
C VAL A 234 -11.37 -11.38 4.10
N LEU A 235 -11.82 -10.60 3.11
CA LEU A 235 -12.17 -9.20 3.33
C LEU A 235 -13.39 -9.00 4.26
N SER A 236 -14.24 -10.02 4.44
CA SER A 236 -15.35 -9.89 5.38
C SER A 236 -14.93 -9.93 6.86
N THR A 237 -13.69 -10.30 7.16
CA THR A 237 -13.20 -10.45 8.54
C THR A 237 -12.36 -9.26 9.01
N ILE A 238 -11.76 -8.52 8.09
CA ILE A 238 -10.81 -7.45 8.42
C ILE A 238 -11.51 -6.22 9.00
N THR A 239 -10.81 -5.57 9.91
CA THR A 239 -11.17 -4.23 10.43
C THR A 239 -10.21 -3.16 9.95
N ASP A 240 -8.99 -3.54 9.56
CA ASP A 240 -7.95 -2.60 9.16
C ASP A 240 -7.54 -2.92 7.71
N LEU A 241 -7.81 -2.02 6.78
CA LEU A 241 -7.45 -2.16 5.37
C LEU A 241 -6.54 -1.02 4.92
N LYS A 242 -5.36 -1.36 4.40
CA LYS A 242 -4.40 -0.39 3.85
C LYS A 242 -4.01 -0.81 2.44
N LEU A 243 -4.27 0.05 1.46
CA LEU A 243 -3.92 -0.18 0.07
C LEU A 243 -3.04 0.96 -0.41
N HIS A 244 -1.88 0.61 -0.94
CA HIS A 244 -1.09 1.49 -1.80
C HIS A 244 -1.19 0.93 -3.22
N VAL A 245 -1.82 1.69 -4.11
CA VAL A 245 -2.09 1.32 -5.49
C VAL A 245 -1.01 1.93 -6.38
N VAL A 246 -0.49 1.14 -7.30
CA VAL A 246 0.44 1.60 -8.34
C VAL A 246 -0.19 1.44 -9.71
N PHE A 247 -0.05 2.44 -10.56
CA PHE A 247 -0.49 2.35 -11.94
C PHE A 247 0.68 1.92 -12.84
N GLU A 248 0.33 1.30 -13.97
CA GLU A 248 1.28 1.01 -15.02
C GLU A 248 1.87 2.35 -15.53
N LYS A 249 3.20 2.43 -15.59
CA LYS A 249 3.96 3.62 -16.02
C LYS A 249 4.50 3.40 -17.41
N GLU A 250 4.53 4.45 -18.23
CA GLU A 250 5.07 4.42 -19.59
C GLU A 250 6.28 5.35 -19.67
N ASP A 251 7.47 4.82 -19.39
CA ASP A 251 8.69 5.61 -19.26
C ASP A 251 9.09 6.32 -20.57
N GLU A 252 8.77 5.74 -21.73
CA GLU A 252 9.06 6.34 -23.03
C GLU A 252 8.10 7.49 -23.40
N CYS A 253 6.86 7.46 -22.90
CA CYS A 253 5.76 8.37 -23.24
C CYS A 253 4.82 8.62 -22.03
N PRO A 254 5.28 9.30 -20.96
CA PRO A 254 4.51 9.48 -19.73
C PRO A 254 3.20 10.26 -19.94
N GLU A 255 3.10 11.07 -20.99
CA GLU A 255 1.85 11.74 -21.38
C GLU A 255 0.71 10.78 -21.75
N ASP A 256 1.03 9.53 -22.11
CA ASP A 256 0.04 8.53 -22.53
C ASP A 256 -0.54 7.74 -21.34
N GLU A 257 0.06 7.84 -20.15
CA GLU A 257 -0.39 7.17 -18.92
C GLU A 257 -1.83 7.53 -18.55
N ILE A 258 -2.25 8.77 -18.84
CA ILE A 258 -3.62 9.25 -18.60
C ILE A 258 -4.67 8.52 -19.45
N TYR A 259 -4.26 7.85 -20.52
CA TYR A 259 -5.16 7.13 -21.44
C TYR A 259 -5.18 5.62 -21.18
N LEU A 260 -4.42 5.12 -20.19
CA LEU A 260 -4.40 3.70 -19.84
C LEU A 260 -5.77 3.27 -19.26
N PRO A 261 -6.49 2.32 -19.90
CA PRO A 261 -7.81 1.90 -19.44
C PRO A 261 -7.80 1.24 -18.06
N GLU A 262 -6.72 0.55 -17.71
CA GLU A 262 -6.50 -0.13 -16.44
C GLU A 262 -6.70 0.84 -15.27
N ARG A 263 -6.11 2.04 -15.37
CA ARG A 263 -6.19 3.13 -14.38
C ARG A 263 -7.62 3.49 -13.99
N PHE A 264 -8.54 3.45 -14.95
CA PHE A 264 -9.96 3.75 -14.71
C PHE A 264 -10.72 2.53 -14.20
N ALA A 265 -10.43 1.34 -14.75
CA ALA A 265 -11.13 0.10 -14.42
C ALA A 265 -11.05 -0.22 -12.92
N PHE A 266 -9.87 -0.10 -12.32
CA PHE A 266 -9.69 -0.35 -10.89
C PHE A 266 -10.49 0.62 -10.01
N MET A 267 -10.43 1.93 -10.30
CA MET A 267 -11.16 2.92 -9.49
C MET A 267 -12.68 2.79 -9.63
N GLU A 268 -13.17 2.44 -10.83
CA GLU A 268 -14.58 2.18 -11.08
C GLU A 268 -15.09 0.89 -10.38
N SER A 269 -14.20 -0.04 -10.03
CA SER A 269 -14.55 -1.28 -9.33
C SER A 269 -14.26 -1.25 -7.83
N LEU A 270 -13.41 -0.34 -7.34
CA LEU A 270 -12.95 -0.28 -5.95
C LEU A 270 -14.09 -0.31 -4.92
N HIS A 271 -15.16 0.46 -5.16
CA HIS A 271 -16.36 0.49 -4.30
C HIS A 271 -17.22 -0.78 -4.36
N LYS A 272 -17.07 -1.60 -5.40
CA LYS A 272 -17.78 -2.87 -5.62
C LYS A 272 -16.99 -4.06 -5.10
N THR A 273 -15.67 -3.93 -4.99
CA THR A 273 -14.73 -5.00 -4.63
C THR A 273 -14.14 -4.77 -3.24
N TRP A 274 -13.00 -4.08 -3.15
CA TRP A 274 -12.24 -3.88 -1.91
C TRP A 274 -12.98 -3.06 -0.85
N LEU A 275 -13.86 -2.15 -1.27
CA LEU A 275 -14.68 -1.31 -0.39
C LEU A 275 -16.16 -1.65 -0.50
N ALA A 276 -16.50 -2.87 -0.92
CA ALA A 276 -17.88 -3.33 -0.97
C ALA A 276 -18.59 -3.07 0.37
N PRO A 277 -19.91 -2.81 0.38
CA PRO A 277 -20.62 -2.38 1.59
C PRO A 277 -20.39 -3.26 2.84
N LYS A 278 -20.27 -4.58 2.67
CA LYS A 278 -19.97 -5.50 3.78
C LYS A 278 -18.58 -5.28 4.39
N VAL A 279 -17.59 -4.98 3.56
CA VAL A 279 -16.22 -4.65 4.00
C VAL A 279 -16.25 -3.29 4.68
N ALA A 280 -16.77 -2.26 4.02
CA ALA A 280 -16.85 -0.89 4.53
C ALA A 280 -17.53 -0.78 5.91
N GLN A 281 -18.55 -1.62 6.16
CA GLN A 281 -19.23 -1.69 7.46
C GLN A 281 -18.36 -2.20 8.60
N ASN A 282 -17.37 -3.06 8.33
CA ASN A 282 -16.51 -3.66 9.35
C ASN A 282 -15.26 -2.81 9.63
N LEU A 283 -14.86 -1.95 8.69
CA LEU A 283 -13.62 -1.19 8.78
C LEU A 283 -13.64 -0.16 9.92
N ARG A 284 -12.52 -0.16 10.65
CA ARG A 284 -12.11 0.83 11.65
C ARG A 284 -10.93 1.66 11.19
N VAL A 285 -10.05 1.08 10.37
CA VAL A 285 -8.91 1.78 9.77
C VAL A 285 -8.98 1.58 8.26
N LEU A 286 -8.92 2.69 7.53
CA LEU A 286 -8.81 2.70 6.07
C LEU A 286 -7.65 3.60 5.66
N SER A 287 -6.71 3.05 4.89
CA SER A 287 -5.65 3.82 4.23
C SER A 287 -5.69 3.55 2.73
N LEU A 288 -5.87 4.60 1.92
CA LEU A 288 -5.90 4.51 0.46
C LEU A 288 -4.87 5.48 -0.10
N PHE A 289 -3.82 4.94 -0.70
CA PHE A 289 -2.75 5.69 -1.33
C PHE A 289 -2.68 5.23 -2.78
N CYS A 290 -2.40 6.15 -3.69
CA CYS A 290 -2.05 5.84 -5.07
C CYS A 290 -0.74 6.54 -5.39
N ASP A 291 0.11 5.92 -6.21
CA ASP A 291 1.35 6.51 -6.69
C ASP A 291 1.14 7.77 -7.53
N ASP A 292 -0.02 7.94 -8.16
CA ASP A 292 -0.46 9.16 -8.84
C ASP A 292 -1.78 9.71 -8.24
N TYR A 293 -2.11 10.95 -8.60
CA TYR A 293 -3.35 11.61 -8.19
C TYR A 293 -4.61 10.87 -8.66
N TRP A 294 -5.61 10.88 -7.79
CA TRP A 294 -6.90 10.23 -8.00
C TRP A 294 -8.03 11.00 -7.33
N GLY A 295 -9.27 10.54 -7.53
CA GLY A 295 -10.46 11.19 -7.00
C GLY A 295 -11.16 12.01 -8.08
N TRP A 296 -10.44 12.90 -8.76
CA TRP A 296 -10.93 13.63 -9.93
C TRP A 296 -10.80 12.81 -11.22
N THR A 297 -9.58 12.35 -11.51
CA THR A 297 -9.26 11.49 -12.66
C THR A 297 -8.06 10.63 -12.26
N PRO A 298 -8.18 9.29 -12.19
CA PRO A 298 -9.42 8.52 -12.33
C PRO A 298 -10.46 8.89 -11.26
N LYS A 299 -11.74 8.80 -11.63
CA LYS A 299 -12.87 9.18 -10.76
C LYS A 299 -12.96 8.25 -9.56
N MET A 300 -13.07 8.82 -8.36
CA MET A 300 -13.57 8.12 -7.17
C MET A 300 -14.67 8.91 -6.48
N ASP A 301 -15.90 8.38 -6.50
CA ASP A 301 -17.05 8.95 -5.80
C ASP A 301 -17.41 8.11 -4.57
N PHE A 302 -16.95 8.53 -3.38
CA PHE A 302 -17.22 7.83 -2.13
C PHE A 302 -18.71 7.78 -1.74
N ARG A 303 -19.59 8.56 -2.40
CA ARG A 303 -21.05 8.45 -2.21
C ARG A 303 -21.57 7.12 -2.76
N GLU A 304 -20.85 6.47 -3.67
CA GLU A 304 -21.22 5.13 -4.17
C GLU A 304 -21.05 4.05 -3.07
N ILE A 305 -20.13 4.27 -2.13
CA ILE A 305 -19.97 3.44 -0.92
C ILE A 305 -20.91 3.91 0.19
N ASN A 306 -21.13 5.22 0.27
CA ASN A 306 -21.94 5.88 1.29
C ASN A 306 -23.14 6.65 0.69
N PRO A 307 -24.16 5.96 0.17
CA PRO A 307 -25.28 6.61 -0.55
C PRO A 307 -26.25 7.40 0.34
N GLY A 308 -26.05 7.45 1.66
CA GLY A 308 -26.85 8.32 2.53
C GLY A 308 -26.73 8.08 4.04
N ILE A 309 -27.76 8.51 4.77
CA ILE A 309 -27.83 8.44 6.23
C ILE A 309 -28.68 7.23 6.62
N GLY A 310 -28.03 6.13 6.99
CA GLY A 310 -28.69 4.92 7.48
C GLY A 310 -27.69 4.02 8.21
N PRO A 311 -28.16 3.10 9.07
CA PRO A 311 -27.30 2.22 9.86
C PRO A 311 -26.34 1.36 9.01
N HIS A 312 -26.66 1.15 7.73
CA HIS A 312 -25.92 0.26 6.81
C HIS A 312 -25.20 0.99 5.66
N SER A 313 -25.09 2.32 5.68
CA SER A 313 -24.46 3.10 4.61
C SER A 313 -23.02 3.50 4.96
N GLY A 314 -22.11 3.37 4.00
CA GLY A 314 -20.75 3.91 4.08
C GLY A 314 -19.82 3.19 5.05
N PHE A 315 -19.02 3.99 5.77
CA PHE A 315 -18.05 3.54 6.77
C PHE A 315 -18.51 3.89 8.20
N PRO A 316 -19.52 3.19 8.75
CA PRO A 316 -20.17 3.53 10.00
C PRO A 316 -19.26 3.43 11.23
N ASN A 317 -18.29 2.51 11.19
CA ASN A 317 -17.42 2.18 12.32
C ASN A 317 -16.00 2.76 12.21
N LEU A 318 -15.73 3.54 11.16
CA LEU A 318 -14.39 4.04 10.85
C LEU A 318 -13.88 4.97 11.96
N GLU A 319 -12.70 4.68 12.50
CA GLU A 319 -12.00 5.48 13.49
C GLU A 319 -10.83 6.26 12.85
N VAL A 320 -10.18 5.68 11.84
CA VAL A 320 -8.99 6.24 11.18
C VAL A 320 -9.18 6.25 9.67
N LEU A 321 -8.91 7.39 9.04
CA LEU A 321 -8.83 7.54 7.59
C LEU A 321 -7.47 8.14 7.20
N ALA A 322 -6.78 7.51 6.27
CA ALA A 322 -5.60 8.04 5.63
C ALA A 322 -5.77 8.04 4.12
N LEU A 323 -5.52 9.17 3.47
CA LEU A 323 -5.56 9.33 2.02
C LEU A 323 -4.20 9.85 1.55
N GLY A 324 -3.67 9.25 0.47
CA GLY A 324 -2.50 9.72 -0.24
C GLY A 324 -2.85 10.10 -1.67
N ASN A 325 -2.40 11.25 -2.17
CA ASN A 325 -2.67 11.71 -3.54
C ASN A 325 -4.15 11.90 -3.90
N TYR A 326 -5.04 12.07 -2.90
CA TYR A 326 -6.47 12.27 -3.16
C TYR A 326 -6.80 13.73 -3.46
N ILE A 327 -7.43 13.98 -4.62
CA ILE A 327 -7.86 15.33 -5.04
C ILE A 327 -9.24 15.67 -4.49
N PHE A 328 -9.32 16.75 -3.72
CA PHE A 328 -10.58 17.41 -3.36
C PHE A 328 -11.08 18.27 -4.51
N SER A 329 -12.24 17.95 -5.09
CA SER A 329 -12.80 18.60 -6.27
C SER A 329 -14.27 19.03 -6.13
N HIS A 330 -14.99 18.57 -5.11
CA HIS A 330 -16.42 18.84 -4.95
C HIS A 330 -16.81 19.20 -3.52
N ASP A 331 -17.79 20.10 -3.38
CA ASP A 331 -18.29 20.56 -2.09
C ASP A 331 -18.84 19.44 -1.19
N TRP A 332 -19.38 18.36 -1.78
CA TRP A 332 -19.92 17.25 -0.99
C TRP A 332 -18.85 16.58 -0.09
N GLN A 333 -17.57 16.68 -0.47
CA GLN A 333 -16.45 16.14 0.30
C GLN A 333 -16.29 16.85 1.65
N ILE A 334 -16.71 18.12 1.75
CA ILE A 334 -16.71 18.92 2.99
C ILE A 334 -17.56 18.24 4.07
N ASP A 335 -18.72 17.73 3.69
CA ASP A 335 -19.69 17.11 4.60
C ASP A 335 -19.51 15.59 4.72
N TRP A 336 -18.93 14.96 3.69
CA TRP A 336 -18.68 13.51 3.70
C TRP A 336 -17.66 13.12 4.76
N ILE A 337 -16.48 13.77 4.85
CA ILE A 337 -15.45 13.42 5.83
C ILE A 337 -16.01 13.46 7.29
N PRO A 338 -16.71 14.53 7.73
CA PRO A 338 -17.35 14.56 9.06
C PRO A 338 -18.54 13.60 9.25
N SER A 339 -19.04 12.98 8.17
CA SER A 339 -20.11 11.98 8.25
C SER A 339 -19.59 10.58 8.60
N LEU A 340 -18.28 10.33 8.41
CA LEU A 340 -17.65 9.04 8.62
C LEU A 340 -17.59 8.65 10.11
N GLY A 341 -17.71 7.36 10.39
CA GLY A 341 -17.50 6.83 11.74
C GLY A 341 -18.59 7.17 12.76
N ARG A 342 -19.73 7.76 12.36
CA ARG A 342 -20.75 8.25 13.30
C ARG A 342 -21.37 7.18 14.21
N GLN A 343 -21.24 5.89 13.87
CA GLN A 343 -21.75 4.77 14.65
C GLN A 343 -20.67 4.09 15.49
N ASN A 344 -19.41 4.49 15.33
CA ASN A 344 -18.34 4.01 16.20
C ASN A 344 -18.56 4.52 17.64
N ARG A 345 -17.84 3.92 18.60
CA ARG A 345 -17.94 4.27 20.03
C ARG A 345 -17.59 5.72 20.38
N TYR A 346 -16.99 6.46 19.46
CA TYR A 346 -16.56 7.85 19.62
C TYR A 346 -17.48 8.85 18.90
N GLY A 347 -18.43 8.37 18.08
CA GLY A 347 -19.36 9.21 17.33
C GLY A 347 -18.73 9.95 16.14
N GLY A 348 -17.60 9.48 15.62
CA GLY A 348 -16.93 10.06 14.45
C GLY A 348 -15.46 9.65 14.31
N LEU A 349 -14.82 10.10 13.24
CA LEU A 349 -13.38 9.89 13.01
C LEU A 349 -12.52 10.43 14.16
N ARG A 350 -11.51 9.66 14.54
CA ARG A 350 -10.50 10.02 15.54
C ARG A 350 -9.20 10.48 14.92
N GLU A 351 -8.84 9.93 13.77
CA GLU A 351 -7.58 10.25 13.10
C GLU A 351 -7.82 10.45 11.61
N LEU A 352 -7.27 11.54 11.08
CA LEU A 352 -7.33 11.89 9.67
C LEU A 352 -5.92 12.28 9.20
N TYR A 353 -5.43 11.55 8.21
CA TYR A 353 -4.14 11.77 7.56
C TYR A 353 -4.36 12.09 6.08
N LEU A 354 -3.85 13.23 5.64
CA LEU A 354 -3.91 13.70 4.26
C LEU A 354 -2.49 13.87 3.74
N ASP A 355 -2.05 12.98 2.88
CA ASP A 355 -0.70 12.98 2.31
C ASP A 355 -0.79 13.39 0.85
N ASP A 356 -0.15 14.49 0.48
CA ASP A 356 -0.21 15.07 -0.88
C ASP A 356 -1.63 15.12 -1.46
N CYS A 357 -2.59 15.55 -0.63
CA CYS A 357 -3.99 15.67 -1.02
C CYS A 357 -4.32 17.13 -1.35
N PRO A 358 -4.31 17.56 -2.62
CA PRO A 358 -4.60 18.95 -2.99
C PRO A 358 -6.11 19.20 -3.21
N ILE A 359 -6.48 20.48 -3.29
CA ILE A 359 -7.75 20.93 -3.87
C ILE A 359 -7.56 21.23 -5.36
N LEU A 360 -8.40 20.67 -6.21
CA LEU A 360 -8.52 21.07 -7.61
C LEU A 360 -9.11 22.48 -7.69
N TYR A 361 -8.29 23.48 -8.01
CA TYR A 361 -8.75 24.87 -8.09
C TYR A 361 -9.06 25.32 -9.52
N TYR A 362 -8.47 24.67 -10.52
CA TYR A 362 -8.70 24.99 -11.92
C TYR A 362 -8.61 23.73 -12.77
N PHE A 363 -9.47 23.64 -13.78
CA PHE A 363 -9.34 22.61 -14.81
C PHE A 363 -9.61 23.14 -16.20
N HIS A 364 -8.89 22.59 -17.17
CA HIS A 364 -9.11 22.80 -18.61
C HIS A 364 -9.26 21.45 -19.29
N LEU A 365 -10.49 21.13 -19.69
CA LEU A 365 -10.88 19.85 -20.28
C LEU A 365 -11.35 19.98 -21.73
N TYR A 366 -11.16 18.91 -22.49
CA TYR A 366 -11.79 18.68 -23.81
C TYR A 366 -12.79 17.53 -23.74
N THR A 367 -13.58 17.50 -22.67
CA THR A 367 -14.63 16.51 -22.41
C THR A 367 -15.79 17.18 -21.68
N ASP A 368 -16.98 16.59 -21.78
CA ASP A 368 -18.13 17.00 -20.99
C ASP A 368 -18.00 16.45 -19.55
N LEU A 369 -18.60 17.15 -18.60
CA LEU A 369 -18.80 16.63 -17.25
C LEU A 369 -20.09 15.80 -17.19
N ASP A 370 -20.07 14.70 -16.45
CA ASP A 370 -21.27 13.98 -16.06
C ASP A 370 -22.16 14.92 -15.25
N LYS A 371 -23.35 15.22 -15.79
CA LYS A 371 -24.30 16.17 -15.18
C LYS A 371 -24.79 15.75 -13.80
N SER A 372 -24.75 14.46 -13.48
CA SER A 372 -25.23 13.91 -12.22
C SER A 372 -24.16 13.93 -11.13
N THR A 373 -22.90 13.67 -11.51
CA THR A 373 -21.80 13.49 -10.55
C THR A 373 -20.83 14.65 -10.53
N GLY A 374 -20.72 15.41 -11.63
CA GLY A 374 -19.80 16.54 -11.79
C GLY A 374 -18.36 16.13 -12.12
N TYR A 375 -18.13 14.88 -12.51
CA TYR A 375 -16.81 14.36 -12.89
C TYR A 375 -16.61 14.35 -14.41
N PRO A 376 -15.35 14.32 -14.89
CA PRO A 376 -15.06 14.08 -16.30
C PRO A 376 -15.61 12.74 -16.79
N VAL A 377 -16.09 12.68 -18.03
CA VAL A 377 -16.56 11.42 -18.62
C VAL A 377 -15.36 10.54 -19.02
N THR A 378 -15.20 9.39 -18.37
CA THR A 378 -14.08 8.43 -18.60
C THR A 378 -13.86 8.12 -20.09
N LYS A 379 -14.93 7.94 -20.87
CA LYS A 379 -14.86 7.59 -22.30
C LYS A 379 -14.08 8.60 -23.14
N SER A 380 -13.99 9.86 -22.72
CA SER A 380 -13.21 10.86 -23.45
C SER A 380 -11.71 10.70 -23.30
N PHE A 381 -11.25 10.02 -22.25
CA PHE A 381 -9.85 9.64 -22.09
C PHE A 381 -9.55 8.31 -22.80
N LEU A 382 -10.53 7.39 -22.86
CA LEU A 382 -10.34 6.07 -23.48
C LEU A 382 -10.66 6.02 -24.99
N GLY A 383 -11.07 7.14 -25.58
CA GLY A 383 -11.51 7.22 -26.97
C GLY A 383 -10.35 7.10 -27.97
N SER A 384 -10.61 6.55 -29.16
CA SER A 384 -9.61 6.60 -30.25
C SER A 384 -9.43 8.05 -30.73
N HIS A 385 -8.25 8.41 -31.26
CA HIS A 385 -7.91 9.73 -31.81
C HIS A 385 -8.92 10.31 -32.85
N ASN A 386 -9.92 9.53 -33.27
CA ASN A 386 -10.96 9.90 -34.21
C ASN A 386 -12.29 10.33 -33.57
N GLU A 387 -12.48 10.25 -32.25
CA GLU A 387 -13.67 10.84 -31.62
C GLU A 387 -13.53 12.38 -31.54
N PRO A 388 -14.58 13.15 -31.90
CA PRO A 388 -14.52 14.60 -31.78
C PRO A 388 -14.29 14.98 -30.31
N LEU A 389 -13.19 15.69 -30.05
CA LEU A 389 -12.91 16.32 -28.76
C LEU A 389 -14.18 17.03 -28.28
N GLY A 390 -14.53 16.81 -27.02
CA GLY A 390 -15.71 17.43 -26.40
C GLY A 390 -15.60 18.95 -26.36
N THR A 391 -16.63 19.59 -25.81
CA THR A 391 -16.59 21.05 -25.64
C THR A 391 -15.40 21.43 -24.77
N GLN A 392 -14.67 22.48 -25.16
CA GLN A 392 -13.62 23.03 -24.31
C GLN A 392 -14.27 23.60 -23.04
N LEU A 393 -13.95 23.02 -21.88
CA LEU A 393 -14.40 23.48 -20.58
C LEU A 393 -13.21 24.04 -19.81
N LYS A 394 -13.35 25.27 -19.32
CA LYS A 394 -12.40 25.90 -18.40
C LYS A 394 -13.17 26.40 -17.20
N GLN A 395 -12.76 26.00 -16.01
CA GLN A 395 -13.47 26.38 -14.80
C GLN A 395 -12.53 26.45 -13.61
N GLU A 396 -12.70 27.51 -12.83
CA GLU A 396 -12.13 27.65 -11.50
C GLU A 396 -13.11 27.10 -10.47
N SER A 397 -12.58 26.33 -9.51
CA SER A 397 -13.32 25.83 -8.36
C SER A 397 -13.39 26.89 -7.27
N HIS A 398 -14.53 26.95 -6.58
CA HIS A 398 -14.71 27.79 -5.39
C HIS A 398 -14.31 27.09 -4.09
N LEU A 399 -13.94 25.79 -4.16
CA LEU A 399 -13.52 25.02 -3.00
C LEU A 399 -12.19 25.58 -2.47
N ARG A 400 -12.11 25.76 -1.14
CA ARG A 400 -10.94 26.30 -0.44
C ARG A 400 -10.72 25.57 0.88
N TRP A 401 -9.48 25.52 1.34
CA TRP A 401 -9.13 24.80 2.57
C TRP A 401 -9.76 25.43 3.80
N ASP A 402 -9.87 26.74 3.86
CA ASP A 402 -10.54 27.45 4.95
C ASP A 402 -11.99 27.00 5.15
N HIS A 403 -12.75 26.77 4.07
CA HIS A 403 -14.11 26.23 4.11
C HIS A 403 -14.13 24.79 4.64
N ILE A 404 -13.25 23.92 4.12
CA ILE A 404 -13.12 22.51 4.53
C ILE A 404 -12.78 22.42 6.02
N LEU A 405 -11.68 23.06 6.43
CA LEU A 405 -11.11 22.98 7.78
C LEU A 405 -12.03 23.64 8.81
N SER A 406 -12.72 24.73 8.45
CA SER A 406 -13.71 25.36 9.33
C SER A 406 -14.93 24.46 9.56
N SER A 407 -15.39 23.75 8.53
CA SER A 407 -16.46 22.76 8.67
C SER A 407 -16.01 21.59 9.56
N TRP A 408 -14.81 21.05 9.31
CA TRP A 408 -14.26 19.93 10.08
C TRP A 408 -14.08 20.29 11.55
N LYS A 409 -13.56 21.48 11.86
CA LYS A 409 -13.46 21.99 13.23
C LYS A 409 -14.81 22.00 13.95
N LYS A 410 -15.89 22.34 13.25
CA LYS A 410 -17.25 22.41 13.81
C LYS A 410 -17.89 21.03 14.00
N ASN A 411 -17.61 20.10 13.08
CA ASN A 411 -18.38 18.87 12.94
C ASN A 411 -17.65 17.60 13.39
N MET A 412 -16.31 17.61 13.48
CA MET A 412 -15.48 16.45 13.83
C MET A 412 -15.03 16.46 15.30
N ASN A 413 -16.00 16.42 16.22
CA ASN A 413 -15.71 16.54 17.66
C ASN A 413 -14.91 15.37 18.26
N ALA A 414 -14.86 14.22 17.57
CA ALA A 414 -14.10 13.05 17.99
C ALA A 414 -12.63 13.06 17.52
N LEU A 415 -12.26 14.01 16.65
CA LEU A 415 -10.96 14.07 16.00
C LEU A 415 -9.86 14.42 17.02
N LYS A 416 -8.88 13.53 17.15
CA LYS A 416 -7.72 13.64 18.05
C LYS A 416 -6.41 13.82 17.30
N VAL A 417 -6.35 13.36 16.06
CA VAL A 417 -5.16 13.48 15.21
C VAL A 417 -5.60 14.00 13.86
N PHE A 418 -5.01 15.11 13.44
CA PHE A 418 -5.10 15.60 12.07
C PHE A 418 -3.69 15.85 11.57
N ARG A 419 -3.34 15.28 10.42
CA ARG A 419 -2.06 15.52 9.76
C ARG A 419 -2.26 15.78 8.27
N SER A 420 -1.52 16.73 7.75
CA SER A 420 -1.53 17.12 6.35
C SER A 420 -0.12 17.51 5.90
N GLY A 421 0.30 17.10 4.71
CA GLY A 421 1.61 17.44 4.14
C GLY A 421 2.04 16.43 3.09
N SER A 422 3.33 16.39 2.79
CA SER A 422 3.91 15.43 1.85
C SER A 422 4.80 14.45 2.59
N GLY A 423 4.56 13.15 2.42
CA GLY A 423 5.21 12.06 3.11
C GLY A 423 6.22 11.27 2.30
N ASP A 424 7.13 10.63 3.04
CA ASP A 424 8.16 9.74 2.52
C ASP A 424 7.55 8.32 2.37
N TRP A 425 6.42 8.24 1.67
CA TRP A 425 5.69 6.99 1.41
C TRP A 425 6.00 6.44 0.02
N GLN A 426 6.39 7.32 -0.92
CA GLN A 426 6.92 6.97 -2.23
C GLN A 426 8.41 6.63 -2.21
N SER A 427 9.15 7.02 -1.17
CA SER A 427 10.61 6.92 -1.20
C SER A 427 11.08 5.50 -1.37
N HIS A 428 11.43 5.20 -2.61
CA HIS A 428 12.60 4.41 -2.91
C HIS A 428 13.69 4.88 -1.96
N ASN A 429 14.30 3.89 -1.35
CA ASN A 429 15.61 3.90 -0.75
C ASN A 429 16.72 4.73 -1.45
N SER A 430 16.49 5.47 -2.54
CA SER A 430 17.49 6.10 -3.40
C SER A 430 18.46 7.01 -2.63
N ASP A 431 18.00 7.90 -1.75
CA ASP A 431 18.90 8.88 -1.10
C ASP A 431 19.76 8.26 0.03
N LEU A 432 19.23 7.26 0.73
CA LEU A 432 19.99 6.53 1.76
C LEU A 432 20.86 5.43 1.16
N ILE A 433 20.48 4.85 0.02
CA ILE A 433 21.26 3.82 -0.66
C ILE A 433 22.34 4.44 -1.55
N GLY A 434 22.08 5.58 -2.21
CA GLY A 434 23.08 6.33 -2.98
C GLY A 434 24.26 6.78 -2.12
N SER A 435 23.98 7.31 -0.91
CA SER A 435 25.04 7.65 0.05
C SER A 435 25.73 6.41 0.66
N ALA A 436 25.03 5.28 0.82
CA ALA A 436 25.61 4.02 1.29
C ALA A 436 26.46 3.30 0.21
N TYR A 437 26.15 3.48 -1.08
CA TYR A 437 26.95 2.98 -2.20
C TYR A 437 28.32 3.66 -2.24
N GLU A 438 28.39 4.96 -1.95
CA GLU A 438 29.66 5.71 -1.95
C GLU A 438 30.45 5.59 -0.64
N GLN A 439 29.80 5.52 0.52
CA GLN A 439 30.51 5.79 1.78
C GLN A 439 30.97 4.57 2.59
N LEU A 440 30.38 3.38 2.43
CA LEU A 440 30.53 2.39 3.51
C LEU A 440 30.95 0.95 3.15
N GLY A 441 30.87 0.47 1.91
CA GLY A 441 31.34 -0.89 1.58
C GLY A 441 30.78 -2.00 2.50
N LEU A 442 29.63 -1.74 3.17
CA LEU A 442 29.03 -2.62 4.15
C LEU A 442 28.26 -3.74 3.44
N GLY A 443 28.44 -4.96 3.95
CA GLY A 443 27.93 -6.21 3.40
C GLY A 443 26.40 -6.28 3.30
N TRP A 444 25.96 -7.17 2.42
CA TRP A 444 24.59 -7.33 1.92
C TRP A 444 23.52 -7.57 3.01
N THR A 445 23.87 -8.15 4.16
CA THR A 445 22.89 -8.63 5.16
C THR A 445 22.21 -7.52 5.97
N ASP A 446 22.90 -6.43 6.32
CA ASP A 446 22.32 -5.32 7.10
C ASP A 446 21.37 -4.44 6.26
N ARG A 447 21.40 -4.58 4.93
CA ARG A 447 20.56 -3.80 4.01
C ARG A 447 19.11 -4.30 3.95
N HIS A 448 18.81 -5.55 4.32
CA HIS A 448 17.46 -6.13 4.20
C HIS A 448 16.54 -5.75 5.38
N ASP A 449 17.10 -5.60 6.59
CA ASP A 449 16.31 -5.25 7.79
C ASP A 449 15.83 -3.78 7.79
N ASN A 450 16.50 -2.87 7.05
CA ASN A 450 16.11 -1.46 6.95
C ASN A 450 15.05 -1.16 5.88
N ARG A 451 14.92 -1.95 4.80
CA ARG A 451 14.06 -1.60 3.64
C ARG A 451 12.57 -1.54 3.96
N PHE A 452 12.11 -2.34 4.92
CA PHE A 452 10.70 -2.48 5.28
C PHE A 452 10.35 -1.95 6.67
N ASN A 453 11.35 -1.66 7.51
CA ASN A 453 11.12 -0.94 8.76
C ASN A 453 10.66 0.52 8.54
N ARG A 454 10.59 0.98 7.27
CA ARG A 454 10.29 2.36 6.88
C ARG A 454 9.25 2.49 5.77
N ALA A 455 8.43 1.48 5.51
CA ALA A 455 7.22 1.67 4.72
C ALA A 455 6.22 2.48 5.57
N ASN A 456 6.46 3.80 5.63
CA ASN A 456 5.84 4.72 6.58
C ASN A 456 4.31 4.66 6.52
N PHE A 457 3.74 4.38 5.34
CA PHE A 457 2.30 4.29 5.17
C PHE A 457 1.64 3.10 5.87
N ILE A 458 2.39 2.00 6.06
CA ILE A 458 1.94 0.84 6.83
C ILE A 458 1.86 1.18 8.32
N THR A 459 2.61 2.20 8.77
CA THR A 459 2.75 2.57 10.18
C THR A 459 1.94 3.80 10.59
N TYR A 460 1.01 4.29 9.77
CA TYR A 460 0.19 5.46 10.14
C TYR A 460 -0.66 5.26 11.42
N ASP A 461 -0.86 4.02 11.85
CA ASP A 461 -1.49 3.62 13.13
C ASP A 461 -0.50 3.43 14.29
N CYS A 462 0.81 3.39 14.04
CA CYS A 462 1.83 3.04 15.04
C CYS A 462 3.22 3.62 14.68
N PRO A 463 3.53 4.89 15.02
CA PRO A 463 4.83 5.45 14.67
C PRO A 463 5.95 4.80 15.52
N PRO A 464 7.04 4.29 14.92
CA PRO A 464 8.24 3.97 15.67
C PRO A 464 8.89 5.26 16.22
N PRO A 465 9.52 5.22 17.40
CA PRO A 465 10.25 6.36 17.92
C PRO A 465 11.46 6.64 16.99
N ARG A 466 11.55 7.85 16.41
CA ARG A 466 12.81 8.33 15.84
C ARG A 466 13.73 8.85 16.95
N ASP A 467 15.01 8.54 16.79
CA ASP A 467 16.10 8.95 17.66
C ASP A 467 16.19 10.47 17.82
N ARG A 468 16.70 10.84 18.99
CA ARG A 468 16.83 12.19 19.54
C ARG A 468 17.69 13.10 18.67
N GLU A 469 17.09 14.09 18.02
CA GLU A 469 17.72 15.39 17.80
C GLU A 469 16.72 16.53 18.09
N GLU A 470 17.20 17.54 18.82
CA GLU A 470 16.45 18.66 19.36
C GLU A 470 16.18 19.72 18.28
N ILE A 471 15.01 19.65 17.62
CA ILE A 471 14.48 20.74 16.78
C ILE A 471 13.15 21.25 17.38
N SER A 472 13.01 22.58 17.43
CA SER A 472 12.04 23.32 18.27
C SER A 472 10.54 22.95 18.15
N ASP A 473 9.87 23.09 19.30
CA ASP A 473 8.60 22.48 19.76
C ASP A 473 7.27 22.90 19.10
N PHE A 474 7.25 23.60 17.96
CA PHE A 474 5.97 23.90 17.26
C PHE A 474 5.80 23.10 15.97
N ARG A 475 6.83 23.00 15.12
CA ARG A 475 6.78 22.36 13.79
C ARG A 475 6.60 20.84 13.82
N ARG A 476 7.12 20.15 14.86
CA ARG A 476 7.01 18.69 15.05
C ARG A 476 5.55 18.20 15.18
N TRP A 477 4.66 19.05 15.70
CA TRP A 477 3.25 18.71 15.88
C TRP A 477 2.41 18.81 14.60
N PHE A 478 2.87 19.57 13.60
CA PHE A 478 2.15 19.74 12.33
C PHE A 478 2.41 18.59 11.37
N ARG A 479 3.62 18.03 11.39
CA ARG A 479 4.10 17.16 10.31
C ARG A 479 4.11 15.68 10.67
N GLY A 480 3.95 15.33 11.95
CA GLY A 480 3.97 13.92 12.35
C GLY A 480 5.25 13.19 11.97
N VAL A 481 5.28 11.89 12.21
CA VAL A 481 6.30 10.97 11.67
C VAL A 481 5.65 10.22 10.52
N GLY A 482 6.32 10.13 9.36
CA GLY A 482 5.83 9.50 8.13
C GLY A 482 5.35 10.48 7.05
N ILE A 483 4.82 11.64 7.45
CA ILE A 483 4.64 12.80 6.56
C ILE A 483 5.91 13.66 6.70
N GLY A 484 6.59 13.90 5.60
CA GLY A 484 7.89 14.52 5.47
C GLY A 484 7.97 15.87 6.16
N SER A 485 9.06 16.02 6.91
CA SER A 485 9.46 17.26 7.53
C SER A 485 10.12 18.24 6.55
N ASP A 486 10.04 17.99 5.24
CA ASP A 486 10.71 18.85 4.25
C ASP A 486 10.08 20.24 4.26
N GLU A 487 10.84 21.22 4.74
CA GLU A 487 10.37 22.60 4.96
C GLU A 487 9.86 23.27 3.68
N THR A 488 10.15 22.68 2.51
CA THR A 488 9.79 23.17 1.17
C THR A 488 8.33 22.94 0.79
N THR A 489 7.66 21.90 1.32
CA THR A 489 6.28 21.56 0.93
C THR A 489 5.25 22.17 1.89
N PRO A 490 4.29 22.99 1.40
CA PRO A 490 3.22 23.51 2.23
C PRO A 490 2.24 22.38 2.60
N PRO A 491 1.65 22.41 3.81
CA PRO A 491 0.76 21.35 4.29
C PRO A 491 -0.60 21.33 3.58
N LEU A 492 -0.94 22.41 2.90
CA LEU A 492 -2.15 22.60 2.13
C LEU A 492 -1.72 22.89 0.69
N GLN A 493 -2.35 22.23 -0.27
CA GLN A 493 -1.95 22.31 -1.67
C GLN A 493 -3.18 22.58 -2.55
N TYR A 494 -2.92 23.19 -3.70
CA TYR A 494 -3.87 23.42 -4.78
C TYR A 494 -3.24 22.91 -6.08
N ILE A 495 -4.07 22.33 -6.96
CA ILE A 495 -3.60 21.76 -8.22
C ILE A 495 -4.48 22.18 -9.40
N GLU A 496 -3.86 22.30 -10.57
CA GLU A 496 -4.56 22.44 -11.84
C GLU A 496 -4.65 21.10 -12.55
N PHE A 497 -5.69 20.92 -13.36
CA PHE A 497 -5.80 19.75 -14.22
C PHE A 497 -6.00 20.15 -15.68
N HIS A 498 -5.12 19.68 -16.56
CA HIS A 498 -5.20 19.94 -18.00
C HIS A 498 -5.36 18.63 -18.76
N HIS A 499 -6.34 18.58 -19.66
CA HIS A 499 -6.56 17.39 -20.48
C HIS A 499 -5.37 17.13 -21.41
N GLY A 500 -4.83 15.91 -21.34
CA GLY A 500 -3.68 15.45 -22.12
C GLY A 500 -2.33 15.65 -21.45
N THR A 501 -2.23 16.43 -20.38
CA THR A 501 -1.02 16.47 -19.52
C THR A 501 -1.30 16.00 -18.09
N GLY A 502 -2.59 15.89 -17.72
CA GLY A 502 -2.99 15.47 -16.38
C GLY A 502 -2.85 16.56 -15.32
N PRO A 503 -2.73 16.18 -14.05
CA PRO A 503 -2.52 17.11 -12.94
C PRO A 503 -1.17 17.82 -13.08
N SER A 504 -1.12 19.12 -12.76
CA SER A 504 0.15 19.87 -12.77
C SER A 504 1.14 19.28 -11.76
N PRO A 505 2.40 18.97 -12.12
CA PRO A 505 3.39 18.49 -11.16
C PRO A 505 3.63 19.53 -10.07
N TRP A 506 3.70 19.09 -8.82
CA TRP A 506 3.98 19.98 -7.70
C TRP A 506 5.50 20.28 -7.66
N LEU A 507 5.90 21.50 -8.00
CA LEU A 507 7.31 21.95 -7.93
C LEU A 507 7.52 22.76 -6.65
N GLY A 508 8.22 22.17 -5.68
CA GLY A 508 8.55 22.82 -4.42
C GLY A 508 9.51 24.01 -4.56
N GLY A 509 9.14 25.12 -3.94
CA GLY A 509 10.05 26.09 -3.29
C GLY A 509 10.99 26.97 -4.13
N THR A 510 11.49 26.55 -5.29
CA THR A 510 12.52 27.32 -6.04
C THR A 510 12.22 27.52 -7.53
N ASP A 511 11.46 26.65 -8.18
CA ASP A 511 11.04 26.85 -9.58
C ASP A 511 9.72 27.61 -9.72
N ALA A 512 9.08 27.94 -8.59
CA ALA A 512 7.84 28.70 -8.51
C ALA A 512 7.96 30.17 -8.97
N GLU A 513 9.16 30.68 -9.25
CA GLU A 513 9.35 32.03 -9.80
C GLU A 513 8.76 32.19 -11.22
N HIS A 514 8.39 31.08 -11.88
CA HIS A 514 7.75 31.07 -13.20
C HIS A 514 6.25 30.73 -13.11
N GLY A 515 5.58 31.26 -12.08
CA GLY A 515 4.16 31.61 -12.02
C GLY A 515 3.13 30.72 -12.71
N PHE A 516 2.70 29.63 -12.07
CA PHE A 516 1.46 28.90 -12.40
C PHE A 516 0.83 28.13 -11.20
N PHE A 517 1.08 28.54 -9.95
CA PHE A 517 0.58 27.81 -8.77
C PHE A 517 -0.18 28.71 -7.80
N GLU A 518 -1.38 28.27 -7.40
CA GLU A 518 -2.14 28.89 -6.32
C GLU A 518 -1.54 28.49 -4.96
N HIS A 519 -1.00 29.46 -4.23
CA HIS A 519 -0.51 29.23 -2.88
C HIS A 519 -1.67 29.23 -1.86
N PRO A 520 -1.55 28.50 -0.74
CA PRO A 520 -2.50 28.61 0.36
C PRO A 520 -2.68 30.05 0.81
N HIS A 521 -3.94 30.48 0.94
CA HIS A 521 -4.29 31.80 1.40
C HIS A 521 -4.04 31.90 2.91
N GLU A 522 -3.91 33.13 3.42
CA GLU A 522 -3.74 33.34 4.86
C GLU A 522 -4.93 32.77 5.66
N SER A 523 -6.15 32.81 5.10
CA SER A 523 -7.34 32.22 5.71
C SER A 523 -7.23 30.71 5.87
N ASP A 524 -6.61 30.00 4.93
CA ASP A 524 -6.40 28.56 4.98
C ASP A 524 -5.48 28.17 6.14
N LEU A 525 -4.37 28.90 6.29
CA LEU A 525 -3.41 28.70 7.37
C LEU A 525 -4.01 29.02 8.74
N GLN A 526 -4.81 30.08 8.84
CA GLN A 526 -5.55 30.42 10.06
C GLN A 526 -6.58 29.34 10.42
N ALA A 527 -7.33 28.81 9.43
CA ALA A 527 -8.30 27.74 9.64
C ALA A 527 -7.63 26.45 10.12
N LEU A 528 -6.47 26.10 9.54
CA LEU A 528 -5.65 24.97 9.97
C LEU A 528 -5.19 25.12 11.42
N GLU A 529 -4.63 26.28 11.77
CA GLU A 529 -4.19 26.55 13.14
C GLU A 529 -5.35 26.45 14.14
N HIS A 530 -6.53 26.96 13.76
CA HIS A 530 -7.74 26.87 14.56
C HIS A 530 -8.24 25.44 14.77
N LEU A 531 -8.20 24.59 13.74
CA LEU A 531 -8.53 23.17 13.85
C LEU A 531 -7.56 22.48 14.83
N LEU A 532 -6.26 22.67 14.64
CA LEU A 532 -5.23 22.02 15.47
C LEU A 532 -5.27 22.48 16.93
N LYS A 533 -5.53 23.77 17.19
CA LYS A 533 -5.76 24.28 18.56
C LYS A 533 -6.97 23.60 19.22
N THR A 534 -8.02 23.35 18.46
CA THR A 534 -9.23 22.66 18.95
C THR A 534 -8.92 21.21 19.29
N ILE A 535 -8.17 20.51 18.43
CA ILE A 535 -7.77 19.12 18.69
C ILE A 535 -6.93 19.04 19.98
N LYS A 536 -5.94 19.93 20.15
CA LYS A 536 -5.09 19.99 21.35
C LYS A 536 -5.84 20.24 22.66
N SER A 537 -6.98 20.92 22.64
CA SER A 537 -7.76 21.14 23.87
C SER A 537 -8.55 19.90 24.31
N HIS A 538 -8.67 18.88 23.45
CA HIS A 538 -9.41 17.65 23.73
C HIS A 538 -8.50 16.46 24.10
N THR A 539 -7.19 16.57 23.83
CA THR A 539 -6.14 15.61 24.20
C THR A 539 -5.49 16.00 25.51
#